data_AF-A0A7S3CSR3-F1
#
_entry.id   AF-A0A7S3CSR3-F1
#
_cell.length_a   1.000
_cell.length_b   1.000
_cell.length_c   1.000
_cell.angle_alpha   90.00
_cell.angle_beta   90.00
_cell.angle_gamma   90.00
#
_symmetry.space_group_name_H-M   'P 1'
#
loop_
_entity.id
_entity.type
_entity.pdbx_description
1 polymer ?
#
loop_
_entity_poly.entity_id
_entity_poly.type
_entity_poly.pdbx_seq_one_letter_code
_entity_poly.pdbx_strand_id
1 'polypeptide(L)'
;MADYPYLGKQSQCDERKARHSKVGRIDGYEFVDYWNETALIATVANQPAVVEVCVGLPFLHLWKSYRGGIFDIDGCYAEIDHGITVVGYDKADYDGQGVWLLKNSWGEGWGE
;
A
#
# COMPACT_ATOMS: atom_id res chain seq x y z
N MET A 1 -8.86 16.22 -17.33
CA MET A 1 -8.14 16.69 -16.12
C MET A 1 -8.90 16.20 -14.89
N ALA A 2 -8.22 15.96 -13.76
CA ALA A 2 -8.88 15.48 -12.55
C ALA A 2 -9.77 16.56 -11.91
N ASP A 3 -10.96 16.18 -11.44
CA ASP A 3 -11.92 17.11 -10.82
C ASP A 3 -11.42 17.63 -9.45
N TYR A 4 -10.60 16.82 -8.75
CA TYR A 4 -9.96 17.16 -7.48
C TYR A 4 -8.48 16.72 -7.49
N PRO A 5 -7.53 17.58 -7.93
CA PRO A 5 -6.12 17.21 -8.05
C PRO A 5 -5.40 17.15 -6.69
N TYR A 6 -4.41 16.26 -6.58
CA TYR A 6 -3.51 16.17 -5.42
C TYR A 6 -2.56 17.37 -5.38
N LEU A 7 -2.39 17.98 -4.19
CA LEU A 7 -1.58 19.19 -4.01
C LEU A 7 -0.29 18.98 -3.21
N GLY A 8 -0.05 17.77 -2.69
CA GLY A 8 1.11 17.50 -1.82
C GLY A 8 1.10 18.25 -0.48
N LYS A 9 -0.03 18.87 -0.12
CA LYS A 9 -0.20 19.60 1.14
C LYS A 9 -1.67 19.65 1.55
N GLN A 10 -1.90 19.79 2.86
CA GLN A 10 -3.23 20.08 3.37
C GLN A 10 -3.70 21.45 2.88
N SER A 11 -4.96 21.52 2.49
CA SER A 11 -5.65 22.74 2.10
C SER A 11 -7.08 22.70 2.61
N GLN A 12 -7.78 23.83 2.59
CA GLN A 12 -9.20 23.84 2.91
C GLN A 12 -9.98 23.01 1.89
N CYS A 13 -11.05 22.36 2.35
CA CYS A 13 -11.97 21.62 1.50
C CYS A 13 -12.60 22.57 0.46
N ASP A 14 -12.44 22.26 -0.82
CA ASP A 14 -13.11 22.98 -1.90
C ASP A 14 -14.47 22.31 -2.16
N GLU A 15 -15.51 22.78 -1.47
CA GLU A 15 -16.84 22.20 -1.58
C GLU A 15 -17.43 22.29 -3.00
N ARG A 16 -17.05 23.31 -3.77
CA ARG A 16 -17.50 23.47 -5.15
C ARG A 16 -16.92 22.37 -6.03
N LYS A 17 -15.63 22.06 -5.87
CA LYS A 17 -15.02 20.89 -6.52
C LYS A 17 -15.69 19.62 -6.03
N ALA A 18 -15.81 19.41 -4.73
CA ALA A 18 -16.40 18.19 -4.17
C ALA A 18 -17.83 17.90 -4.70
N ARG A 19 -18.67 18.92 -4.86
CA ARG A 19 -20.02 18.77 -5.43
C ARG A 19 -20.05 18.40 -6.90
N HIS A 20 -19.03 18.78 -7.67
CA HIS A 20 -18.98 18.59 -9.13
C HIS A 20 -18.05 17.45 -9.55
N SER A 21 -17.26 16.93 -8.62
CA SER A 21 -16.40 15.77 -8.85
C SER A 21 -17.19 14.51 -9.12
N LYS A 22 -16.74 13.72 -10.09
CA LYS A 22 -17.16 12.32 -10.18
C LYS A 22 -16.59 11.55 -8.99
N VAL A 23 -17.47 10.98 -8.17
CA VAL A 23 -17.09 10.24 -6.96
C VAL A 23 -17.54 8.78 -7.05
N GLY A 24 -16.70 7.88 -6.55
CA GLY A 24 -17.13 6.53 -6.19
C GLY A 24 -17.84 6.57 -4.84
N ARG A 25 -18.90 5.78 -4.67
CA ARG A 25 -19.53 5.53 -3.38
C ARG A 25 -19.19 4.11 -2.95
N ILE A 26 -18.90 3.94 -1.67
CA ILE A 26 -18.69 2.63 -1.06
C ILE A 26 -19.85 2.35 -0.11
N ASP A 27 -20.25 1.10 -0.01
CA ASP A 27 -21.28 0.67 0.95
C ASP A 27 -20.68 0.45 2.35
N GLY A 28 -19.37 0.20 2.44
CA GLY A 28 -18.67 0.00 3.70
C GLY A 28 -17.19 -0.31 3.53
N TYR A 29 -16.55 -0.62 4.66
CA TYR A 29 -15.19 -1.15 4.75
C TYR A 29 -15.14 -2.16 5.89
N GLU A 30 -14.18 -3.07 5.82
CA GLU A 30 -13.96 -4.11 6.83
C GLU A 30 -12.47 -4.19 7.16
N PHE A 31 -12.16 -4.67 8.37
CA PHE A 31 -10.80 -4.95 8.77
C PHE A 31 -10.52 -6.44 8.64
N VAL A 32 -9.33 -6.76 8.13
CA VAL A 32 -8.77 -8.10 8.25
C VAL A 32 -8.21 -8.24 9.67
N ASP A 33 -8.44 -9.38 10.31
CA ASP A 33 -7.89 -9.66 11.63
C ASP A 33 -6.36 -9.51 11.64
N TYR A 34 -5.85 -8.86 12.68
CA TYR A 34 -4.41 -8.69 12.87
C TYR A 34 -3.68 -10.04 12.87
N TRP A 35 -2.48 -10.05 12.29
CA TRP A 35 -1.59 -11.23 12.23
C TRP A 35 -2.15 -12.43 11.47
N ASN A 36 -3.17 -12.22 10.62
CA ASN A 36 -3.79 -13.28 9.83
C ASN A 36 -3.47 -13.13 8.34
N GLU A 37 -2.26 -13.51 7.95
CA GLU A 37 -1.83 -13.46 6.54
C GLU A 37 -2.70 -14.34 5.65
N THR A 38 -3.26 -15.45 6.15
CA THR A 38 -4.15 -16.30 5.36
C THR A 38 -5.45 -15.56 5.00
N ALA A 39 -6.05 -14.84 5.95
CA ALA A 39 -7.20 -13.99 5.67
C ALA A 39 -6.86 -12.82 4.75
N LEU A 40 -5.66 -12.24 4.89
CA LEU A 40 -5.21 -11.18 3.98
C LEU A 40 -5.02 -11.72 2.55
N ILE A 41 -4.42 -12.90 2.36
CA ILE A 41 -4.29 -13.56 1.05
C ILE A 41 -5.68 -13.77 0.44
N ALA A 42 -6.64 -14.28 1.23
CA ALA A 42 -8.01 -14.48 0.77
C ALA A 42 -8.71 -13.16 0.39
N THR A 43 -8.43 -12.08 1.13
CA THR A 43 -8.95 -10.74 0.84
C THR A 43 -8.38 -10.21 -0.47
N VAL A 44 -7.05 -10.28 -0.62
CA VAL A 44 -6.31 -9.75 -1.77
C VAL A 44 -6.62 -10.52 -3.06
N ALA A 45 -6.98 -11.80 -2.95
CA ALA A 45 -7.48 -12.58 -4.09
C ALA A 45 -8.81 -12.04 -4.66
N ASN A 46 -9.58 -11.28 -3.88
CA ASN A 46 -10.85 -10.69 -4.32
C ASN A 46 -10.72 -9.21 -4.66
N GLN A 47 -9.91 -8.45 -3.91
CA GLN A 47 -9.71 -7.01 -4.10
C GLN A 47 -8.42 -6.50 -3.45
N PRO A 48 -7.83 -5.39 -3.93
CA PRO A 48 -6.72 -4.75 -3.22
C PRO A 48 -7.07 -4.37 -1.77
N ALA A 49 -6.09 -4.49 -0.88
CA ALA A 49 -6.21 -4.17 0.54
C ALA A 49 -5.19 -3.09 0.95
N VAL A 50 -5.57 -2.22 1.87
CA VAL A 50 -4.64 -1.27 2.50
C VAL A 50 -4.00 -1.98 3.69
N VAL A 51 -2.67 -1.88 3.77
CA VAL A 51 -1.89 -2.36 4.91
C VAL A 51 -0.91 -1.28 5.32
N GLU A 52 -0.35 -1.45 6.51
CA GLU A 52 0.71 -0.60 6.99
C GLU A 52 1.99 -1.43 7.10
N VAL A 53 3.10 -0.87 6.64
CA VAL A 53 4.41 -1.51 6.66
C VAL A 53 5.38 -0.66 7.46
N CYS A 54 6.39 -1.33 7.99
CA CYS A 54 7.44 -0.74 8.78
C CYS A 54 8.67 -0.58 7.89
N VAL A 55 8.81 0.61 7.33
CA VAL A 55 9.88 0.95 6.40
C VAL A 55 10.56 2.27 6.78
N GLY A 56 10.22 2.80 7.95
CA GLY A 56 10.89 3.90 8.63
C GLY A 56 12.27 3.57 9.14
N LEU A 57 12.77 4.37 10.07
CA LEU A 57 14.08 4.12 10.68
C LEU A 57 14.05 2.82 11.50
N PRO A 58 15.08 1.95 11.40
CA PRO A 58 16.35 2.15 10.68
C PRO A 58 16.35 1.72 9.20
N PHE A 59 15.28 1.09 8.71
CA PHE A 59 15.20 0.46 7.38
C PHE A 59 15.00 1.44 6.21
N LEU A 60 14.71 2.72 6.49
CA LEU A 60 14.40 3.74 5.49
C LEU A 60 15.42 3.85 4.36
N HIS A 61 16.70 3.62 4.66
CA HIS A 61 17.75 3.67 3.64
C HIS A 61 17.63 2.51 2.63
N LEU A 62 17.35 1.29 3.09
CA LEU A 62 17.13 0.11 2.25
C LEU A 62 15.87 0.28 1.41
N TRP A 63 14.78 0.74 2.03
CA TRP A 63 13.51 0.97 1.35
C TRP A 63 13.64 2.03 0.25
N LYS A 64 14.34 3.14 0.50
CA LYS A 64 14.61 4.18 -0.51
C LYS A 64 15.47 3.68 -1.68
N SER A 65 16.38 2.75 -1.42
CA SER A 65 17.27 2.17 -2.43
C SER A 65 16.66 1.00 -3.20
N TYR A 66 15.48 0.51 -2.83
CA TYR A 66 14.80 -0.58 -3.53
C TYR A 66 14.56 -0.23 -5.01
N ARG A 67 14.88 -1.18 -5.90
CA ARG A 67 14.73 -1.05 -7.37
C ARG A 67 14.11 -2.28 -8.03
N GLY A 68 14.05 -3.42 -7.33
CA GLY A 68 13.44 -4.64 -7.84
C GLY A 68 13.90 -5.89 -7.11
N GLY A 69 13.23 -6.99 -7.42
CA GLY A 69 13.35 -8.27 -6.72
C GLY A 69 12.52 -8.33 -5.43
N ILE A 70 12.83 -9.29 -4.57
CA ILE A 70 12.10 -9.47 -3.31
C ILE A 70 12.73 -8.56 -2.26
N PHE A 71 11.91 -7.67 -1.69
CA PHE A 71 12.31 -6.91 -0.52
C PHE A 71 12.12 -7.77 0.73
N ASP A 72 13.24 -8.26 1.27
CA ASP A 72 13.28 -9.08 2.48
C ASP A 72 14.27 -8.48 3.47
N ILE A 73 13.84 -8.33 4.72
CA ILE A 73 14.64 -7.83 5.84
C ILE A 73 14.37 -8.70 7.06
N ASP A 74 15.40 -8.92 7.88
CA ASP A 74 15.31 -9.71 9.12
C ASP A 74 14.43 -8.99 10.16
N GLY A 75 13.12 -9.18 10.02
CA GLY A 75 12.07 -8.62 10.86
C GLY A 75 11.93 -7.10 10.78
N CYS A 76 10.69 -6.62 10.88
CA CYS A 76 10.46 -5.29 11.40
C CYS A 76 10.26 -5.37 12.92
N TYR A 77 11.15 -4.72 13.66
CA TYR A 77 10.99 -4.48 15.10
C TYR A 77 10.74 -3.00 15.43
N ALA A 78 10.55 -2.17 14.40
CA ALA A 78 10.34 -0.74 14.52
C ALA A 78 8.86 -0.37 14.43
N GLU A 79 8.58 0.93 14.53
CA GLU A 79 7.24 1.48 14.38
C GLU A 79 6.74 1.29 12.94
N ILE A 80 5.49 0.85 12.81
CA ILE A 80 4.76 0.84 11.55
C ILE A 80 4.47 2.29 11.17
N ASP A 81 4.94 2.74 10.01
CA ASP A 81 4.98 4.17 9.68
C ASP A 81 4.52 4.53 8.26
N HIS A 82 4.25 3.53 7.42
CA HIS A 82 3.93 3.77 6.01
C HIS A 82 2.73 2.96 5.53
N GLY A 83 1.69 3.66 5.07
CA GLY A 83 0.52 3.05 4.43
C GLY A 83 0.81 2.67 2.98
N ILE A 84 0.51 1.43 2.62
CA ILE A 84 0.71 0.89 1.27
C ILE A 84 -0.50 0.04 0.84
N THR A 85 -0.62 -0.23 -0.46
CA THR A 85 -1.69 -1.08 -1.00
C THR A 85 -1.14 -2.42 -1.44
N VAL A 86 -1.66 -3.52 -0.89
CA VAL A 86 -1.44 -4.86 -1.42
C VAL A 86 -2.36 -5.06 -2.61
N VAL A 87 -1.78 -5.37 -3.76
CA VAL A 87 -2.51 -5.58 -5.02
C VAL A 87 -2.51 -7.03 -5.49
N GLY A 88 -1.74 -7.89 -4.83
CA GLY A 88 -1.66 -9.31 -5.16
C GLY A 88 -0.76 -10.08 -4.20
N TYR A 89 -0.79 -11.40 -4.35
CA TYR A 89 0.09 -12.34 -3.67
C TYR A 89 0.49 -13.42 -4.67
N ASP A 90 1.79 -13.64 -4.84
CA ASP A 90 2.32 -14.68 -5.72
C ASP A 90 2.93 -15.82 -4.91
N LYS A 91 2.46 -17.05 -5.12
CA LYS A 91 2.98 -18.26 -4.46
C LYS A 91 4.10 -18.96 -5.23
N ALA A 92 4.32 -18.62 -6.49
CA ALA A 92 5.16 -19.39 -7.41
C ALA A 92 6.63 -18.96 -7.39
N ASP A 93 6.96 -17.80 -6.84
CA ASP A 93 8.20 -17.11 -7.19
C ASP A 93 9.40 -17.33 -6.27
N TYR A 94 9.29 -18.04 -5.13
CA TYR A 94 10.44 -18.14 -4.22
C TYR A 94 10.48 -19.35 -3.28
N ASP A 95 11.05 -20.49 -3.70
CA ASP A 95 11.37 -21.63 -2.82
C ASP A 95 10.20 -22.11 -1.91
N GLY A 96 8.95 -21.92 -2.35
CA GLY A 96 7.73 -22.24 -1.61
C GLY A 96 7.25 -21.16 -0.64
N GLN A 97 7.94 -20.02 -0.55
CA GLN A 97 7.52 -18.80 0.14
C GLN A 97 6.85 -17.87 -0.89
N GLY A 98 5.65 -17.39 -0.57
CA GLY A 98 4.95 -16.45 -1.45
C GLY A 98 5.34 -14.99 -1.16
N VAL A 99 5.17 -14.13 -2.16
CA VAL A 99 5.57 -12.73 -2.13
C VAL A 99 4.35 -11.80 -2.25
N TRP A 100 4.39 -10.69 -1.53
CA TRP A 100 3.36 -9.66 -1.59
C TRP A 100 3.64 -8.66 -2.70
N LEU A 101 2.66 -8.43 -3.57
CA LEU A 101 2.75 -7.39 -4.59
C LEU A 101 2.21 -6.08 -4.01
N LEU A 102 3.09 -5.09 -3.85
CA LEU A 102 2.78 -3.83 -3.17
C LEU A 102 2.79 -2.65 -4.15
N LYS A 103 1.72 -1.86 -4.15
CA LYS A 103 1.64 -0.58 -4.86
C LYS A 103 2.00 0.56 -3.91
N ASN A 104 3.13 1.21 -4.17
CA ASN A 104 3.61 2.35 -3.40
C ASN A 104 3.17 3.70 -3.99
N SER A 105 3.38 4.78 -3.23
CA SER A 105 3.01 6.16 -3.55
C SER A 105 4.21 7.09 -3.76
N TRP A 106 5.41 6.53 -4.00
CA TRP A 106 6.66 7.28 -4.18
C TRP A 106 7.02 7.57 -5.64
N GLY A 107 6.08 7.32 -6.56
CA GLY A 107 6.24 7.55 -8.00
C GLY A 107 6.97 6.43 -8.72
N GLU A 108 6.91 6.46 -10.05
CA GLU A 108 7.46 5.41 -10.94
C GLU A 108 9.00 5.32 -10.94
N GLY A 109 9.69 6.31 -10.36
CA GLY A 109 11.15 6.29 -10.23
C GLY A 109 11.67 5.43 -9.07
N TRP A 110 10.77 4.82 -8.31
CA TRP A 110 11.09 4.00 -7.14
C TRP A 110 10.58 2.57 -7.37
N GLY A 111 11.39 1.56 -7.04
CA GLY A 111 10.98 0.16 -7.18
C GLY A 111 10.71 -0.27 -8.62
N GLU A 112 9.96 -1.36 -8.78
CA GLU A 112 9.57 -1.95 -10.07
C GLU A 112 8.34 -1.27 -10.69
#